data_AF-A0A7S0QVN3-F1
#
_entry.id   AF-A0A7S0QVN3-F1
#
_cell.length_a   1.000
_cell.length_b   1.000
_cell.length_c   1.000
_cell.angle_alpha   90.00
_cell.angle_beta   90.00
_cell.angle_gamma   90.00
#
_symmetry.space_group_name_H-M   'P 1'
#
loop_
_entity.id
_entity.type
_entity.pdbx_description
1 polymer ?
#
loop_
_entity_poly.entity_id
_entity_poly.type
_entity_poly.pdbx_seq_one_letter_code
_entity_poly.pdbx_strand_id
1 'polypeptide(L)'
;VGLASGRAVVVLGVWAAVSVAAVRLGTLQAAAHLLVFQYQMFPLTAMNSLLTVGNSQVARAFHAGGMRAARQLSHRMLLVALAASAALGLATWHGRHLIPQLFTADAAVHAAAAPAFLPCACMLAFAWLKVPESALLGTADTAYMTWCYFPAAAAAALQLAR
;
A
#
# COMPACT_ATOMS: atom_id res chain seq x y z
N VAL A 1 -8.52 -8.65 -23.31
CA VAL A 1 -9.52 -8.15 -22.32
C VAL A 1 -9.63 -9.04 -21.06
N GLY A 2 -9.01 -10.24 -20.99
CA GLY A 2 -9.30 -11.23 -19.94
C GLY A 2 -8.44 -11.26 -18.65
N LEU A 3 -7.28 -10.60 -18.56
CA LEU A 3 -6.39 -10.67 -17.36
C LEU A 3 -6.30 -9.34 -16.60
N ALA A 4 -6.23 -8.21 -17.31
CA ALA A 4 -6.26 -6.88 -16.70
C ALA A 4 -7.57 -6.60 -15.93
N SER A 5 -8.68 -7.19 -16.38
CA SER A 5 -9.98 -7.14 -15.72
C SER A 5 -10.01 -7.97 -14.42
N GLY A 6 -9.35 -9.12 -14.38
CA GLY A 6 -9.28 -9.98 -13.19
C GLY A 6 -8.57 -9.32 -12.01
N ARG A 7 -7.44 -8.63 -12.27
CA ARG A 7 -6.73 -7.87 -11.22
C ARG A 7 -7.60 -6.76 -10.64
N ALA A 8 -8.28 -5.99 -11.50
CA ALA A 8 -9.15 -4.91 -11.05
C ALA A 8 -10.30 -5.45 -10.18
N VAL A 9 -10.92 -6.57 -10.57
CA VAL A 9 -11.98 -7.23 -9.80
C VAL A 9 -11.47 -7.72 -8.44
N VAL A 10 -10.29 -8.33 -8.38
CA VAL A 10 -9.69 -8.77 -7.11
C VAL A 10 -9.42 -7.59 -6.18
N VAL A 11 -8.81 -6.53 -6.70
CA VAL A 11 -8.53 -5.33 -5.91
C VAL A 11 -9.84 -4.74 -5.38
N LEU A 12 -10.83 -4.50 -6.25
CA LEU A 12 -12.12 -3.96 -5.85
C LEU A 12 -12.84 -4.86 -4.83
N GLY A 13 -12.78 -6.17 -5.02
CA GLY A 13 -13.37 -7.15 -4.10
C GLY A 13 -12.74 -7.10 -2.70
N VAL A 14 -11.41 -7.05 -2.61
CA VAL A 14 -10.69 -6.92 -1.33
C VAL A 14 -11.05 -5.60 -0.64
N TRP A 15 -11.05 -4.48 -1.38
CA TRP A 15 -11.41 -3.17 -0.83
C TRP A 15 -12.85 -3.12 -0.32
N ALA A 16 -13.79 -3.67 -1.09
CA ALA A 16 -15.19 -3.75 -0.69
C ALA A 16 -15.37 -4.63 0.57
N ALA A 17 -14.71 -5.79 0.60
CA ALA A 17 -14.72 -6.71 1.74
C ALA A 17 -14.27 -6.03 3.04
N VAL A 18 -13.11 -5.37 3.00
CA VAL A 18 -12.55 -4.66 4.14
C VAL A 18 -13.47 -3.51 4.58
N SER A 19 -14.06 -2.80 3.62
CA SER A 19 -15.00 -1.71 3.91
C SER A 19 -16.27 -2.20 4.62
N VAL A 20 -16.82 -3.34 4.18
CA VAL A 20 -17.98 -3.98 4.83
C VAL A 20 -17.65 -4.41 6.25
N ALA A 21 -16.46 -4.96 6.49
CA ALA A 21 -16.00 -5.29 7.83
C ALA A 21 -15.87 -4.03 8.72
N ALA A 22 -15.39 -2.92 8.16
CA ALA A 22 -15.24 -1.65 8.88
C ALA A 22 -16.57 -1.00 9.27
N VAL A 23 -17.65 -1.16 8.49
CA VAL A 23 -18.99 -0.61 8.81
C VAL A 23 -19.62 -1.28 10.05
N ARG A 24 -19.17 -2.48 10.41
CA ARG A 24 -19.64 -3.19 11.62
C ARG A 24 -19.00 -2.66 12.91
N LEU A 25 -18.11 -1.68 12.82
CA LEU A 25 -17.48 -1.05 13.97
C LEU A 25 -18.46 -0.09 14.68
N GLY A 26 -18.38 -0.03 16.00
CA GLY A 26 -19.06 1.01 16.78
C GLY A 26 -18.58 2.42 16.39
N THR A 27 -19.36 3.45 16.71
CA THR A 27 -19.08 4.84 16.29
C THR A 27 -17.67 5.32 16.67
N LEU A 28 -17.23 5.00 17.88
CA LEU A 28 -15.89 5.34 18.37
C LEU A 28 -14.79 4.61 17.57
N GLN A 29 -14.95 3.31 17.34
CA GLN A 29 -13.98 2.51 16.61
C GLN A 29 -13.93 2.90 15.12
N ALA A 30 -15.06 3.24 14.52
CA ALA A 30 -15.13 3.76 13.16
C ALA A 30 -14.40 5.10 13.03
N ALA A 31 -14.57 6.03 13.98
CA ALA A 31 -13.87 7.31 13.99
C ALA A 31 -12.35 7.12 14.11
N ALA A 32 -11.90 6.24 15.02
CA ALA A 32 -10.49 5.90 15.16
C ALA A 32 -9.90 5.25 13.90
N HIS A 33 -10.64 4.33 13.28
CA HIS A 33 -10.24 3.68 12.04
C HIS A 33 -10.08 4.70 10.89
N LEU A 34 -11.08 5.57 10.70
CA LEU A 34 -11.03 6.61 9.67
C LEU A 34 -9.84 7.55 9.85
N LEU A 35 -9.54 7.97 11.09
CA LEU A 35 -8.38 8.82 11.37
C LEU A 35 -7.08 8.16 10.91
N VAL A 36 -6.84 6.91 11.31
CA VAL A 36 -5.60 6.19 10.97
C VAL A 36 -5.56 5.85 9.49
N PHE A 37 -6.69 5.47 8.90
CA PHE A 37 -6.81 5.16 7.49
C PHE A 37 -6.51 6.37 6.60
N GLN A 38 -7.09 7.53 6.90
CA GLN A 38 -6.82 8.75 6.14
C GLN A 38 -5.38 9.23 6.29
N TYR A 39 -4.84 9.11 7.50
CA TYR A 39 -3.41 9.32 7.70
C TYR A 39 -2.57 8.37 6.82
N GLN A 40 -2.88 7.07 6.79
CA GLN A 40 -2.13 6.07 6.03
C GLN A 40 -2.21 6.29 4.51
N MET A 41 -3.35 6.77 4.00
CA MET A 41 -3.54 7.05 2.59
C MET A 41 -2.66 8.18 2.06
N PHE A 42 -2.34 9.16 2.90
CA PHE A 42 -1.47 10.28 2.53
C PHE A 42 -0.06 9.83 2.08
N PRO A 43 0.77 9.16 2.91
CA PRO A 43 2.09 8.69 2.51
C PRO A 43 2.03 7.57 1.46
N LEU A 44 0.99 6.73 1.46
CA LEU A 44 0.81 5.72 0.40
C LEU A 44 0.58 6.36 -0.97
N THR A 45 -0.13 7.48 -1.05
CA THR A 45 -0.33 8.23 -2.30
C THR A 45 0.99 8.83 -2.80
N ALA A 46 1.83 9.35 -1.89
CA ALA A 46 3.18 9.81 -2.25
C ALA A 46 4.04 8.66 -2.81
N MET A 47 4.02 7.51 -2.15
CA MET A 47 4.73 6.31 -2.63
C MET A 47 4.19 5.83 -3.99
N ASN A 48 2.88 5.84 -4.19
CA ASN A 48 2.28 5.48 -5.48
C ASN A 48 2.75 6.39 -6.62
N SER A 49 2.93 7.69 -6.34
CA SER A 49 3.45 8.64 -7.31
C SER A 49 4.89 8.29 -7.72
N LEU A 50 5.74 7.91 -6.76
CA LEU A 50 7.10 7.43 -7.02
C LEU A 50 7.10 6.17 -7.92
N LEU A 51 6.21 5.23 -7.63
CA LEU A 51 6.08 4.00 -8.41
C LEU A 51 5.63 4.28 -9.85
N THR A 52 4.66 5.18 -10.05
CA THR A 52 4.19 5.56 -11.40
C THR A 52 5.31 6.19 -12.23
N VAL A 53 6.08 7.13 -11.65
CA VAL A 53 7.26 7.70 -12.30
C VAL A 53 8.26 6.58 -12.62
N GLY A 54 8.50 5.71 -11.66
CA GLY A 54 9.36 4.56 -11.79
C GLY A 54 9.04 3.64 -12.98
N ASN A 55 7.77 3.27 -13.14
CA ASN A 55 7.30 2.43 -14.25
C ASN A 55 7.65 3.05 -15.60
N SER A 56 7.43 4.36 -15.74
CA SER A 56 7.72 5.07 -16.98
C SER A 56 9.22 5.08 -17.30
N GLN A 57 10.08 5.20 -16.29
CA GLN A 57 11.53 5.17 -16.49
C GLN A 57 12.05 3.76 -16.78
N VAL A 58 11.52 2.73 -16.10
CA VAL A 58 11.87 1.32 -16.36
C VAL A 58 11.45 0.90 -17.77
N ALA A 59 10.24 1.27 -18.20
CA ALA A 59 9.77 1.03 -19.56
C ALA A 59 10.71 1.69 -20.60
N ARG A 60 11.08 2.96 -20.40
CA ARG A 60 12.03 3.67 -21.27
C ARG A 60 13.40 2.98 -21.31
N ALA A 61 13.95 2.59 -20.16
CA ALA A 61 15.23 1.90 -20.07
C ALA A 61 15.18 0.53 -20.75
N PHE A 62 14.06 -0.19 -20.65
CA PHE A 62 13.84 -1.45 -21.34
C PHE A 62 13.86 -1.29 -22.86
N HIS A 63 13.17 -0.29 -23.40
CA HIS A 63 13.15 -0.03 -24.84
C HIS A 63 14.49 0.48 -25.39
N ALA A 64 15.29 1.20 -24.60
CA ALA A 64 16.57 1.76 -25.04
C ALA A 64 17.76 0.79 -24.89
N GLY A 65 17.78 -0.03 -23.83
CA GLY A 65 18.94 -0.85 -23.45
C GLY A 65 18.60 -2.28 -23.03
N GLY A 66 17.37 -2.72 -23.27
CA GLY A 66 16.90 -4.08 -22.97
C GLY A 66 16.81 -4.40 -21.47
N MET A 67 16.74 -5.71 -21.18
CA MET A 67 16.49 -6.23 -19.84
C MET A 67 17.55 -5.85 -18.80
N ARG A 68 18.82 -5.73 -19.20
CA ARG A 68 19.92 -5.37 -18.28
C ARG A 68 19.79 -3.94 -17.76
N ALA A 69 19.49 -2.99 -18.66
CA ALA A 69 19.28 -1.59 -18.29
C ALA A 69 18.05 -1.42 -17.39
N ALA A 70 16.95 -2.09 -17.72
CA ALA A 70 15.74 -2.12 -16.90
C ALA A 70 16.02 -2.65 -15.49
N ARG A 71 16.74 -3.78 -15.36
CA ARG A 71 17.09 -4.38 -14.06
C ARG A 71 17.94 -3.45 -13.20
N GLN A 72 18.94 -2.80 -13.78
CA GLN A 72 19.81 -1.89 -13.04
C GLN A 72 19.03 -0.69 -12.48
N LEU A 73 18.10 -0.13 -13.26
CA LEU A 73 17.24 0.95 -12.81
C LEU A 73 16.27 0.48 -11.71
N SER A 74 15.65 -0.69 -11.88
CA SER A 74 14.75 -1.27 -10.87
C SER A 74 15.45 -1.51 -9.54
N HIS A 75 16.71 -1.94 -9.52
CA HIS A 75 17.49 -2.05 -8.28
C HIS A 75 17.72 -0.70 -7.59
N ARG A 76 18.03 0.36 -8.35
CA ARG A 76 18.20 1.70 -7.77
C ARG A 76 16.89 2.22 -7.18
N MET A 77 15.79 2.04 -7.91
CA MET A 77 14.46 2.37 -7.40
C MET A 77 14.10 1.58 -6.14
N LEU A 78 14.47 0.30 -6.08
CA LEU A 78 14.24 -0.54 -4.90
C LEU A 78 14.93 0.03 -3.66
N LEU A 79 16.18 0.48 -3.79
CA LEU A 79 16.92 1.10 -2.69
C LEU A 79 16.27 2.41 -2.22
N VAL A 80 15.86 3.27 -3.17
CA VAL A 80 15.18 4.53 -2.84
C VAL A 80 13.84 4.26 -2.15
N ALA A 81 13.05 3.31 -2.66
CA ALA A 81 11.77 2.95 -2.08
C ALA A 81 11.93 2.30 -0.70
N LEU A 82 12.93 1.43 -0.52
CA LEU A 82 13.24 0.81 0.78
C LEU A 82 13.56 1.88 1.82
N ALA A 83 14.44 2.83 1.49
CA ALA A 83 14.79 3.93 2.37
C ALA A 83 13.58 4.82 2.69
N ALA A 84 12.79 5.19 1.67
CA ALA A 84 11.58 6.01 1.85
C ALA A 84 10.51 5.29 2.69
N SER A 85 10.26 4.01 2.42
CA SER A 85 9.31 3.19 3.19
C SER A 85 9.74 3.03 4.63
N ALA A 86 11.01 2.71 4.89
CA ALA A 86 11.54 2.63 6.24
C ALA A 86 11.39 3.96 6.99
N ALA A 87 11.73 5.08 6.34
CA ALA A 87 11.55 6.41 6.91
C ALA A 87 10.08 6.71 7.23
N LEU A 88 9.15 6.39 6.34
CA LEU A 88 7.70 6.59 6.54
C LEU A 88 7.16 5.72 7.70
N GLY A 89 7.56 4.45 7.74
CA GLY A 89 7.16 3.54 8.83
C GLY A 89 7.68 4.00 10.19
N LEU A 90 8.96 4.39 10.27
CA LEU A 90 9.57 4.93 11.49
C LEU A 90 8.92 6.26 11.90
N ALA A 91 8.72 7.19 10.97
CA ALA A 91 8.07 8.46 11.25
C ALA A 91 6.63 8.25 11.77
N THR A 92 5.90 7.30 11.21
CA THR A 92 4.56 6.92 11.68
C THR A 92 4.60 6.38 13.10
N TRP A 93 5.53 5.45 13.38
CA TRP A 93 5.65 4.83 14.68
C TRP A 93 6.05 5.83 15.78
N HIS A 94 7.02 6.69 15.50
CA HIS A 94 7.45 7.74 16.42
C HIS A 94 6.39 8.84 16.58
N GLY A 95 5.65 9.14 15.52
CA GLY A 95 4.57 10.13 15.52
C GLY A 95 3.24 9.62 16.08
N ARG A 96 3.10 8.36 16.47
CA ARG A 96 1.81 7.71 16.80
C ARG A 96 0.95 8.45 17.84
N HIS A 97 1.57 9.23 18.73
CA HIS A 97 0.86 10.01 19.75
C HIS A 97 0.59 11.45 19.32
N LEU A 98 1.47 12.02 18.49
CA LEU A 98 1.36 13.40 18.02
C LEU A 98 0.40 13.51 16.83
N ILE A 99 0.43 12.53 15.92
CA ILE A 99 -0.39 12.52 14.70
C ILE A 99 -1.90 12.61 15.04
N PRO A 100 -2.48 11.81 15.95
CA PRO A 100 -3.89 11.91 16.28
C PRO A 100 -4.29 13.26 16.89
N GLN A 101 -3.40 13.87 17.67
CA GLN A 101 -3.64 15.17 18.32
C GLN A 101 -3.78 16.32 17.32
N LEU A 102 -3.22 16.18 16.11
CA LEU A 102 -3.38 17.15 15.03
C LEU A 102 -4.78 17.15 14.42
N PHE A 103 -5.53 16.05 14.54
CA PHE A 103 -6.83 15.88 13.89
C PHE A 103 -8.01 15.98 14.85
N THR A 104 -7.82 15.59 16.12
CA THR A 104 -8.89 15.62 17.12
C THR A 104 -8.34 15.80 18.53
N ALA A 105 -9.11 16.46 19.39
CA ALA A 105 -8.84 16.61 20.81
C ALA A 105 -9.45 15.49 21.68
N ASP A 106 -10.23 14.58 21.09
CA ASP A 106 -10.93 13.51 21.83
C ASP A 106 -9.97 12.38 22.24
N ALA A 107 -9.73 12.26 23.55
CA ALA A 107 -8.88 11.24 24.14
C ALA A 107 -9.40 9.81 23.95
N ALA A 108 -10.72 9.62 23.85
CA ALA A 108 -11.30 8.30 23.58
C ALA A 108 -10.94 7.81 22.17
N VAL A 109 -10.93 8.72 21.19
CA VAL A 109 -10.52 8.42 19.81
C VAL A 109 -9.02 8.11 19.76
N HIS A 110 -8.19 8.84 20.50
CA HIS A 110 -6.75 8.57 20.57
C HIS A 110 -6.46 7.16 21.13
N ALA A 111 -7.13 6.79 22.23
CA ALA A 111 -6.98 5.47 22.83
C ALA A 111 -7.44 4.34 21.89
N ALA A 112 -8.56 4.55 21.19
CA ALA A 112 -9.07 3.59 20.20
C ALA A 112 -8.18 3.49 18.95
N ALA A 113 -7.50 4.57 18.55
CA ALA A 113 -6.62 4.60 17.38
C ALA A 113 -5.22 4.04 17.64
N ALA A 114 -4.72 4.13 18.87
CA ALA A 114 -3.39 3.68 19.27
C ALA A 114 -2.99 2.27 18.76
N PRO A 115 -3.81 1.21 18.88
CA PRO A 115 -3.45 -0.12 18.39
C PRO A 115 -3.31 -0.18 16.86
N ALA A 116 -3.99 0.69 16.11
CA ALA A 116 -3.95 0.70 14.64
C ALA A 116 -2.69 1.35 14.07
N PHE A 117 -1.90 2.09 14.87
CA PHE A 117 -0.64 2.67 14.42
C PHE A 117 0.46 1.64 14.16
N LEU A 118 0.48 0.52 14.89
CA LEU A 118 1.46 -0.55 14.64
C LEU A 118 1.28 -1.17 13.24
N PRO A 119 0.10 -1.71 12.86
CA PRO A 119 -0.08 -2.26 11.53
C PRO A 119 0.08 -1.19 10.44
N CYS A 120 -0.34 0.06 10.68
CA CYS A 120 -0.11 1.17 9.76
C CYS A 120 1.39 1.41 9.51
N ALA A 121 2.20 1.51 10.57
CA ALA A 121 3.64 1.68 10.48
C ALA A 121 4.32 0.50 9.76
N CYS A 122 3.90 -0.73 10.06
CA CYS A 122 4.39 -1.93 9.37
C CYS A 122 4.06 -1.88 7.87
N MET A 123 2.82 -1.57 7.50
CA MET A 123 2.42 -1.46 6.10
C MET A 123 3.24 -0.42 5.35
N LEU A 124 3.52 0.73 5.97
CA LEU A 124 4.35 1.77 5.37
C LEU A 124 5.82 1.36 5.25
N ALA A 125 6.36 0.69 6.28
CA ALA A 125 7.71 0.13 6.26
C ALA A 125 7.91 -0.91 5.15
N PHE A 126 6.87 -1.66 4.80
CA PHE A 126 6.88 -2.66 3.72
C PHE A 126 6.34 -2.15 2.38
N ALA A 127 6.03 -0.86 2.24
CA ALA A 127 5.47 -0.31 1.00
C ALA A 127 6.42 -0.43 -0.22
N TRP A 128 7.72 -0.62 0.01
CA TRP A 128 8.72 -0.89 -1.03
C TRP A 128 8.45 -2.17 -1.82
N LEU A 129 7.69 -3.13 -1.26
CA LEU A 129 7.27 -4.36 -1.94
C LEU A 129 6.42 -4.10 -3.20
N LYS A 130 5.98 -2.86 -3.42
CA LYS A 130 5.27 -2.44 -4.63
C LYS A 130 6.22 -2.10 -5.80
N VAL A 131 7.52 -1.97 -5.57
CA VAL A 131 8.51 -1.71 -6.64
C VAL A 131 8.63 -2.86 -7.65
N PRO A 132 8.67 -4.14 -7.25
CA PRO A 132 8.65 -5.25 -8.20
C PRO A 132 7.43 -5.25 -9.12
N GLU A 133 6.23 -4.99 -8.58
CA GLU A 133 5.00 -4.79 -9.38
C GLU A 133 5.22 -3.70 -10.43
N SER A 134 5.78 -2.58 -9.99
CA SER A 134 6.10 -1.43 -10.82
C SER A 134 7.05 -1.79 -11.99
N ALA A 135 8.13 -2.51 -11.70
CA ALA A 135 9.09 -2.94 -12.70
C ALA A 135 8.48 -3.91 -13.73
N LEU A 136 7.67 -4.87 -13.27
CA LEU A 136 7.00 -5.86 -14.13
C LEU A 136 5.95 -5.22 -15.04
N LEU A 137 5.19 -4.25 -14.52
CA LEU A 137 4.26 -3.46 -15.32
C LEU A 137 5.01 -2.64 -16.39
N GLY A 138 6.17 -2.09 -16.06
CA GLY A 138 7.03 -1.37 -17.00
C GLY A 138 7.55 -2.24 -18.15
N THR A 139 7.73 -3.55 -17.94
CA THR A 139 8.14 -4.52 -18.97
C THR A 139 6.97 -5.26 -19.63
N ALA A 140 5.73 -4.88 -19.34
CA ALA A 140 4.48 -5.49 -19.85
C ALA A 140 4.22 -6.96 -19.43
N ASP A 141 4.86 -7.46 -18.38
CA ASP A 141 4.59 -8.81 -17.84
C ASP A 141 3.38 -8.78 -16.88
N THR A 142 2.19 -8.73 -17.48
CA THR A 142 0.91 -8.61 -16.77
C THR A 142 0.35 -9.95 -16.28
N ALA A 143 0.82 -11.07 -16.86
CA ALA A 143 0.35 -12.41 -16.50
C ALA A 143 0.89 -12.83 -15.12
N TYR A 144 2.21 -12.69 -14.90
CA TYR A 144 2.82 -13.00 -13.60
C TYR A 144 2.24 -12.11 -12.48
N MET A 145 2.07 -10.81 -12.77
CA MET A 145 1.43 -9.84 -11.89
C MET A 145 0.04 -10.29 -11.43
N THR A 146 -0.79 -10.82 -12.33
CA THR A 146 -2.16 -11.26 -12.00
C THR A 146 -2.15 -12.42 -11.01
N TRP A 147 -1.21 -13.35 -11.16
CA TRP A 147 -1.05 -14.49 -10.25
C TRP A 147 -0.67 -14.09 -8.83
N CYS A 148 0.14 -13.04 -8.66
CA CYS A 148 0.57 -12.56 -7.34
C CYS A 148 -0.57 -12.01 -6.46
N TYR A 149 -1.73 -11.66 -7.02
CA TYR A 149 -2.86 -11.12 -6.24
C TYR A 149 -3.79 -12.19 -5.66
N PHE A 150 -3.77 -13.43 -6.15
CA PHE A 150 -4.65 -14.49 -5.63
C PHE A 150 -4.44 -14.81 -4.14
N PRO A 151 -3.19 -14.86 -3.60
CA PRO A 151 -2.99 -15.05 -2.16
C PRO A 151 -3.61 -13.93 -1.32
N ALA A 152 -3.53 -12.68 -1.80
CA ALA A 152 -4.15 -11.54 -1.12
C ALA A 152 -5.68 -11.64 -1.15
N ALA A 153 -6.27 -12.05 -2.28
CA ALA A 153 -7.70 -12.31 -2.39
C ALA A 153 -8.17 -13.40 -1.42
N ALA A 154 -7.42 -14.50 -1.31
CA ALA A 154 -7.70 -15.59 -0.38
C ALA A 154 -7.64 -15.13 1.07
N ALA A 155 -6.63 -14.34 1.45
CA ALA A 155 -6.52 -13.77 2.79
C ALA A 155 -7.71 -12.85 3.14
N ALA A 156 -8.16 -12.01 2.20
CA ALA A 156 -9.33 -11.17 2.39
C ALA A 156 -10.63 -11.98 2.54
N ALA A 157 -10.81 -13.02 1.73
CA ALA A 157 -11.95 -13.93 1.83
C ALA A 157 -12.00 -14.64 3.19
N LEU A 158 -10.83 -15.07 3.72
CA LEU A 158 -10.72 -15.65 5.05
C LEU A 158 -11.11 -14.67 6.17
N GLN A 159 -10.81 -13.38 6.01
CA GLN A 159 -11.22 -12.36 6.99
C GLN A 159 -12.74 -12.14 6.98
N LEU A 160 -13.40 -12.23 5.82
CA LEU A 160 -14.86 -12.13 5.72
C LEU A 160 -15.61 -13.34 6.28
N ALA A 161 -14.96 -14.50 6.31
CA ALA A 161 -15.55 -15.74 6.81
C ALA A 161 -15.50 -15.87 8.35
N ARG A 162 -14.87 -14.92 9.04
CA ARG A 162 -14.81 -14.82 10.51
C ARG A 162 -15.79 -13.78 11.03
#